data_AF-A0A2C9KA52-F1
#
_entry.id   AF-A0A2C9KA52-F1
#
_cell.length_a   1.000
_cell.length_b   1.000
_cell.length_c   1.000
_cell.angle_alpha   90.00
_cell.angle_beta   90.00
_cell.angle_gamma   90.00
#
_symmetry.space_group_name_H-M   'P 1'
#
loop_
_entity.id
_entity.type
_entity.pdbx_description
1 polymer ?
#
loop_
_entity_poly.entity_id
_entity_poly.type
_entity_poly.pdbx_seq_one_letter_code
_entity_poly.pdbx_strand_id
1 'polypeptide(L)'
;MDGTKRRGVNNTESLQTNLEVQLEGRKLNLNENEPITSAIYYFCNKRIEREPKETRIINFSVNTFTEFLDTTQFFCDDFNHMWTHAIILELWKTVIDLQIPELIAIIEKKVGRIMCVDNIETIYGMAYLYQSHAIVLQTRIFLQRLYIKADEMHLYCILSFKDFLSIIKDDCIQVESEDIVLRSIFLWAEKQESSGASEDGQQCPKRKVDCNVPCKEENELNENTSELSQLLRASRYGLASIECLRELSKHHLCQKDKEAKLVITEAINYKLDRNTHGYWPPFAYPRSFSDIELVGVLADNNQVSLTYLETSKIETWERLPSCPLHTQIENVTVFDNELYVITSTDNESLIFVFRNRKWKFVIDPSK
;
A
#
# COMPACT_ATOMS: atom_id res chain seq x y z
N MET A 1 50.75 61.70 -27.43
CA MET A 1 51.19 60.55 -26.62
C MET A 1 49.95 59.75 -26.28
N ASP A 2 49.59 58.84 -27.17
CA ASP A 2 48.40 57.99 -27.09
C ASP A 2 48.78 56.66 -26.45
N GLY A 3 48.13 56.32 -25.34
CA GLY A 3 48.34 55.09 -24.60
C GLY A 3 47.16 54.13 -24.79
N THR A 4 47.21 53.32 -25.85
CA THR A 4 46.19 52.29 -26.10
C THR A 4 46.47 51.06 -25.24
N LYS A 5 45.77 50.92 -24.11
CA LYS A 5 45.75 49.72 -23.26
C LYS A 5 45.08 48.56 -24.00
N ARG A 6 45.86 47.56 -24.43
CA ARG A 6 45.35 46.26 -24.90
C ARG A 6 44.72 45.49 -23.73
N ARG A 7 43.43 45.18 -23.86
CA ARG A 7 42.68 44.28 -22.97
C ARG A 7 43.05 42.84 -23.36
N GLY A 8 43.76 42.15 -22.48
CA GLY A 8 44.02 40.71 -22.63
C GLY A 8 42.71 39.95 -22.54
N VAL A 9 42.38 39.21 -23.59
CA VAL A 9 41.32 38.20 -23.58
C VAL A 9 41.89 37.02 -22.79
N ASN A 10 41.38 36.81 -21.57
CA ASN A 10 41.70 35.62 -20.79
C ASN A 10 41.10 34.42 -21.53
N ASN A 11 41.96 33.58 -22.09
CA ASN A 11 41.60 32.25 -22.54
C ASN A 11 40.92 31.53 -21.39
N THR A 12 39.63 31.28 -21.58
CA THR A 12 38.85 30.40 -20.71
C THR A 12 39.33 29.00 -21.07
N GLU A 13 40.29 28.48 -20.30
CA GLU A 13 40.64 27.07 -20.35
C GLU A 13 39.35 26.29 -20.00
N SER A 14 38.72 25.72 -21.02
CA SER A 14 37.62 24.78 -20.86
C SER A 14 38.19 23.56 -20.14
N LEU A 15 37.81 23.38 -18.88
CA LEU A 15 38.12 22.19 -18.10
C LEU A 15 37.47 20.97 -18.79
N GLN A 16 38.26 20.27 -19.60
CA GLN A 16 37.88 19.00 -20.22
C GLN A 16 37.65 17.97 -19.13
N THR A 17 36.42 17.49 -19.04
CA THR A 17 36.05 16.35 -18.21
C THR A 17 36.08 15.10 -19.05
N ASN A 18 37.05 14.23 -18.79
CA ASN A 18 37.16 12.96 -19.51
C ASN A 18 36.37 11.89 -18.75
N LEU A 19 35.12 11.67 -19.14
CA LEU A 19 34.37 10.49 -18.75
C LEU A 19 34.72 9.35 -19.74
N GLU A 20 35.45 8.34 -19.29
CA GLU A 20 35.79 7.17 -20.10
C GLU A 20 34.77 6.04 -19.79
N VAL A 21 33.97 5.66 -20.79
CA VAL A 21 32.99 4.56 -20.68
C VAL A 21 33.50 3.38 -21.50
N GLN A 22 33.46 2.16 -20.98
CA GLN A 22 33.92 0.98 -21.72
C GLN A 22 32.72 0.12 -22.15
N LEU A 23 32.41 0.09 -23.44
CA LEU A 23 31.36 -0.74 -24.01
C LEU A 23 31.97 -2.01 -24.62
N GLU A 24 31.61 -3.19 -24.10
CA GLU A 24 32.08 -4.49 -24.60
C GLU A 24 33.62 -4.56 -24.80
N GLY A 25 34.37 -4.04 -23.83
CA GLY A 25 35.84 -3.99 -23.90
C GLY A 25 36.41 -2.85 -24.75
N ARG A 26 35.59 -2.09 -25.49
CA ARG A 26 36.00 -0.89 -26.21
C ARG A 26 35.86 0.34 -25.32
N LYS A 27 36.98 1.01 -25.07
CA LYS A 27 37.01 2.32 -24.40
C LYS A 27 36.45 3.38 -25.35
N LEU A 28 35.34 3.99 -24.96
CA LEU A 28 34.77 5.17 -25.59
C LEU A 28 35.17 6.39 -24.78
N ASN A 29 35.96 7.25 -25.41
CA ASN A 29 36.20 8.59 -24.91
C ASN A 29 35.03 9.46 -25.32
N LEU A 30 34.18 9.82 -24.35
CA LEU A 30 33.06 10.72 -24.58
C LEU A 30 33.61 12.15 -24.78
N ASN A 31 33.84 12.53 -26.03
CA ASN A 31 34.15 13.91 -26.38
C ASN A 31 32.92 14.80 -26.16
N GLU A 32 33.08 16.01 -25.62
CA GLU A 32 31.99 16.98 -25.36
C GLU A 32 31.08 17.25 -26.57
N ASN A 33 31.58 17.03 -27.78
CA ASN A 33 30.87 17.28 -29.04
C ASN A 33 30.07 16.07 -29.57
N GLU A 34 30.09 14.91 -28.92
CA GLU A 34 29.24 13.79 -29.33
C GLU A 34 27.81 13.94 -28.76
N PRO A 35 26.77 13.60 -29.54
CA PRO A 35 25.37 13.65 -29.09
C PRO A 35 25.13 12.86 -27.81
N ILE A 36 25.90 11.79 -27.62
CA ILE A 36 25.91 10.91 -26.44
C ILE A 36 26.38 11.65 -25.20
N THR A 37 27.51 12.35 -25.33
CA THR A 37 28.04 13.22 -24.29
C THR A 37 27.07 14.35 -24.01
N SER A 38 26.44 14.92 -25.03
CA SER A 38 25.41 15.96 -24.89
C SER A 38 24.13 15.46 -24.23
N ALA A 39 23.70 14.22 -24.46
CA ALA A 39 22.55 13.61 -23.80
C ALA A 39 22.87 13.31 -22.33
N ILE A 40 24.00 12.64 -22.06
CA ILE A 40 24.49 12.41 -20.69
C ILE A 40 24.65 13.74 -19.96
N TYR A 41 25.26 14.74 -20.59
CA TYR A 41 25.34 16.08 -20.04
C TYR A 41 23.95 16.66 -19.82
N TYR A 42 23.07 16.75 -20.82
CA TYR A 42 21.72 17.31 -20.73
C TYR A 42 20.91 16.73 -19.57
N PHE A 43 20.99 15.42 -19.34
CA PHE A 43 20.32 14.75 -18.22
C PHE A 43 21.02 14.92 -16.88
N CYS A 44 22.33 15.14 -16.87
CA CYS A 44 23.10 15.33 -15.66
C CYS A 44 23.41 16.83 -15.32
N ASN A 45 23.03 17.79 -16.19
CA ASN A 45 23.62 19.14 -16.25
C ASN A 45 23.11 20.19 -15.26
N LYS A 46 22.63 19.82 -14.07
CA LYS A 46 22.45 20.84 -13.03
C LYS A 46 23.20 20.59 -11.72
N ARG A 47 23.78 19.41 -11.51
CA ARG A 47 24.45 19.08 -10.23
C ARG A 47 25.72 18.25 -10.32
N ILE A 48 26.17 17.82 -11.50
CA ILE A 48 27.50 17.21 -11.60
C ILE A 48 28.54 18.28 -11.30
N GLU A 49 29.19 18.16 -10.15
CA GLU A 49 30.42 18.88 -9.84
C GLU A 49 31.41 18.68 -11.00
N ARG A 50 32.02 19.78 -11.47
CA ARG A 50 32.84 19.84 -12.69
C ARG A 50 34.08 18.92 -12.71
N GLU A 51 34.31 18.10 -11.69
CA GLU A 51 35.42 17.16 -11.62
C GLU A 51 34.98 15.81 -11.05
N PRO A 52 34.69 14.80 -11.89
CA PRO A 52 34.50 13.44 -11.41
C PRO A 52 35.83 12.90 -10.84
N LYS A 53 35.87 12.63 -9.53
CA LYS A 53 37.09 12.16 -8.84
C LYS A 53 37.43 10.69 -9.08
N GLU A 54 36.53 9.90 -9.68
CA GLU A 54 36.74 8.48 -9.96
C GLU A 54 36.12 8.07 -11.29
N THR A 55 36.92 7.45 -12.16
CA THR A 55 36.46 6.83 -13.41
C THR A 55 35.88 5.45 -13.08
N ARG A 56 34.58 5.25 -13.37
CA ARG A 56 33.94 3.92 -13.25
C ARG A 56 33.81 3.27 -14.61
N ILE A 57 34.37 2.08 -14.75
CA ILE A 57 34.22 1.25 -15.95
C ILE A 57 32.92 0.45 -15.80
N ILE A 58 31.97 0.66 -16.71
CA ILE A 58 30.70 -0.07 -16.71
C ILE A 58 30.52 -0.70 -18.09
N ASN A 59 30.36 -2.03 -18.12
CA ASN A 59 30.17 -2.80 -19.33
C ASN A 59 28.68 -2.80 -19.73
N PHE A 60 28.33 -2.15 -20.83
CA PHE A 60 27.02 -2.30 -21.46
C PHE A 60 27.13 -3.02 -22.79
N SER A 61 26.05 -3.67 -23.20
CA SER A 61 25.89 -4.02 -24.61
C SER A 61 25.71 -2.73 -25.42
N VAL A 62 26.23 -2.71 -26.64
CA VAL A 62 26.07 -1.55 -27.54
C VAL A 62 24.58 -1.26 -27.79
N ASN A 63 23.77 -2.31 -27.93
CA ASN A 63 22.33 -2.18 -28.18
C ASN A 63 21.61 -1.51 -27.01
N THR A 64 21.87 -1.94 -25.77
CA THR A 64 21.28 -1.36 -24.55
C THR A 64 21.64 0.12 -24.41
N PHE A 65 22.87 0.49 -24.79
CA PHE A 65 23.33 1.88 -24.72
C PHE A 65 22.73 2.77 -25.82
N THR A 66 22.66 2.28 -27.06
CA THR A 66 22.01 3.01 -28.17
C THR A 66 20.52 3.21 -27.88
N GLU A 67 19.84 2.17 -27.40
CA GLU A 67 18.43 2.24 -27.05
C GLU A 67 18.19 3.20 -25.88
N PHE A 68 19.07 3.19 -24.88
CA PHE A 68 19.07 4.17 -23.79
C PHE A 68 19.20 5.62 -24.31
N LEU A 69 20.07 5.88 -25.29
CA LEU A 69 20.23 7.21 -25.85
C LEU A 69 18.99 7.65 -26.62
N ASP A 70 18.42 6.77 -27.43
CA ASP A 70 17.19 7.04 -28.16
C ASP A 70 16.00 7.29 -27.21
N THR A 71 15.97 6.58 -26.07
CA THR A 71 15.01 6.80 -24.97
C THR A 71 15.04 8.24 -24.48
N THR A 72 16.25 8.71 -24.17
CA THR A 72 16.45 9.98 -23.51
C THR A 72 16.21 11.14 -24.46
N GLN A 73 16.43 10.92 -25.76
CA GLN A 73 16.23 11.92 -26.80
C GLN A 73 14.76 12.06 -27.23
N PHE A 74 13.99 10.97 -27.19
CA PHE A 74 12.56 10.98 -27.51
C PHE A 74 11.71 10.87 -26.24
N PHE A 75 11.39 12.02 -25.63
CA PHE A 75 10.36 12.17 -24.58
C PHE A 75 8.92 11.78 -25.03
N CYS A 76 8.75 11.10 -26.16
CA CYS A 76 7.44 10.66 -26.62
C CYS A 76 7.02 9.39 -25.87
N ASP A 77 6.01 9.57 -25.04
CA ASP A 77 5.66 8.64 -23.96
C ASP A 77 4.98 7.34 -24.42
N ASP A 78 4.58 7.21 -25.70
CA ASP A 78 3.53 6.23 -26.08
C ASP A 78 3.81 5.27 -27.26
N PHE A 79 4.87 5.40 -28.07
CA PHE A 79 4.96 4.64 -29.34
C PHE A 79 6.31 4.02 -29.69
N ASN A 80 7.21 3.86 -28.74
CA ASN A 80 8.42 3.12 -29.04
C ASN A 80 8.15 1.61 -28.84
N HIS A 81 7.89 0.92 -29.94
CA HIS A 81 7.61 -0.52 -30.00
C HIS A 81 8.82 -1.38 -29.59
N MET A 82 10.00 -0.78 -29.43
CA MET A 82 11.20 -1.47 -28.98
C MET A 82 11.23 -1.73 -27.47
N TRP A 83 10.37 -1.06 -26.69
CA TRP A 83 10.32 -1.19 -25.23
C TRP A 83 9.68 -2.50 -24.76
N THR A 84 10.39 -3.60 -24.98
CA THR A 84 10.01 -4.88 -24.39
C THR A 84 10.24 -4.86 -22.88
N HIS A 85 9.50 -5.70 -22.15
CA HIS A 85 9.69 -5.82 -20.69
C HIS A 85 11.14 -6.18 -20.33
N ALA A 86 11.77 -7.07 -21.10
CA ALA A 86 13.15 -7.48 -20.87
C ALA A 86 14.13 -6.30 -20.98
N ILE A 87 13.98 -5.49 -22.03
CA ILE A 87 14.81 -4.30 -22.27
C ILE A 87 14.66 -3.29 -21.14
N ILE A 88 13.42 -3.00 -20.70
CA ILE A 88 13.19 -2.06 -19.58
C ILE A 88 13.88 -2.51 -18.30
N LEU A 89 13.78 -3.79 -17.96
CA LEU A 89 14.40 -4.33 -16.74
C LEU A 89 15.93 -4.34 -16.83
N GLU A 90 16.49 -4.62 -18.01
CA GLU A 90 17.94 -4.53 -18.24
C GLU A 90 18.43 -3.08 -18.14
N LEU A 91 17.71 -2.13 -18.73
CA LEU A 91 17.99 -0.70 -18.60
C LEU A 91 17.90 -0.26 -17.14
N TRP A 92 16.93 -0.77 -16.38
CA TRP A 92 16.76 -0.41 -14.97
C TRP A 92 17.97 -0.83 -14.13
N LYS A 93 18.42 -2.08 -14.29
CA LYS A 93 19.65 -2.58 -13.67
C LYS A 93 20.86 -1.71 -14.04
N THR A 94 20.99 -1.43 -15.33
CA THR A 94 22.04 -0.58 -15.91
C THR A 94 22.09 0.80 -15.28
N VAL A 95 20.97 1.52 -15.18
CA VAL A 95 20.95 2.88 -14.61
C VAL A 95 21.19 2.90 -13.11
N ILE A 96 20.85 1.83 -12.40
CA ILE A 96 21.16 1.67 -10.97
C ILE A 96 22.66 1.46 -10.76
N ASP A 97 23.32 0.66 -11.61
CA ASP A 97 24.76 0.47 -11.57
C ASP A 97 25.52 1.77 -11.89
N LEU A 98 24.95 2.61 -12.77
CA LEU A 98 25.44 3.96 -13.06
C LEU A 98 25.29 4.94 -11.89
N GLN A 99 24.33 4.71 -10.99
CA GLN A 99 24.00 5.58 -9.86
C GLN A 99 23.66 7.02 -10.28
N ILE A 100 22.98 7.20 -11.43
CA ILE A 100 22.53 8.51 -11.92
C ILE A 100 21.05 8.69 -11.50
N PRO A 101 20.74 9.50 -10.47
CA PRO A 101 19.41 9.56 -9.87
C PRO A 101 18.29 9.93 -10.85
N GLU A 102 18.54 10.87 -11.76
CA GLU A 102 17.56 11.34 -12.74
C GLU A 102 17.16 10.22 -13.70
N LEU A 103 18.13 9.40 -14.13
CA LEU A 103 17.88 8.26 -15.02
C LEU A 103 17.17 7.12 -14.29
N ILE A 104 17.54 6.87 -13.04
CA ILE A 104 16.83 5.92 -12.18
C ILE A 104 15.36 6.30 -12.09
N ALA A 105 15.05 7.58 -11.77
CA ALA A 105 13.67 8.05 -11.67
C ALA A 105 12.89 7.93 -12.99
N ILE A 106 13.52 8.22 -14.14
CA ILE A 106 12.91 8.07 -15.46
C ILE A 106 12.58 6.60 -15.75
N ILE A 107 13.54 5.70 -15.54
CA ILE A 107 13.35 4.28 -15.82
C ILE A 107 12.36 3.66 -14.83
N GLU A 108 12.39 4.03 -13.55
CA GLU A 108 11.39 3.59 -12.58
C GLU A 108 9.97 3.97 -13.02
N LYS A 109 9.77 5.21 -13.51
CA LYS A 109 8.47 5.60 -14.07
C LYS A 109 8.02 4.69 -15.22
N LYS A 110 8.94 4.20 -16.05
CA LYS A 110 8.64 3.26 -17.15
C LYS A 110 8.39 1.84 -16.63
N VAL A 111 9.19 1.35 -15.68
CA VAL A 111 8.99 0.06 -14.99
C VAL A 111 7.59 -0.01 -14.38
N GLY A 112 7.17 1.06 -13.70
CA GLY A 112 5.83 1.19 -13.14
C GLY A 112 4.69 1.03 -14.14
N ARG A 113 4.89 1.50 -15.38
CA ARG A 113 3.89 1.44 -16.46
C ARG A 113 3.77 0.06 -17.08
N ILE A 114 4.84 -0.73 -17.08
CA ILE A 114 4.84 -2.09 -17.64
C ILE A 114 4.48 -3.17 -16.62
N MET A 115 4.21 -2.79 -15.38
CA MET A 115 3.86 -3.72 -14.31
C MET A 115 2.55 -4.45 -14.64
N CYS A 116 2.60 -5.78 -14.63
CA CYS A 116 1.49 -6.68 -14.85
C CYS A 116 1.61 -7.93 -13.96
N VAL A 117 0.58 -8.77 -13.94
CA VAL A 117 0.55 -10.02 -13.16
C VAL A 117 1.75 -10.92 -13.49
N ASP A 118 2.16 -11.00 -14.77
CA ASP A 118 3.22 -11.91 -15.22
C ASP A 118 4.63 -11.48 -14.80
N ASN A 119 4.84 -10.19 -14.52
CA ASN A 119 6.19 -9.65 -14.25
C ASN A 119 6.35 -9.03 -12.85
N ILE A 120 5.28 -8.99 -12.05
CA ILE A 120 5.30 -8.29 -10.76
C ILE A 120 6.26 -8.90 -9.75
N GLU A 121 6.43 -10.22 -9.72
CA GLU A 121 7.39 -10.89 -8.85
C GLU A 121 8.82 -10.43 -9.16
N THR A 122 9.16 -10.40 -10.45
CA THR A 122 10.48 -9.93 -10.92
C THR A 122 10.68 -8.46 -10.58
N ILE A 123 9.68 -7.61 -10.86
CA ILE A 123 9.75 -6.17 -10.59
C ILE A 123 9.90 -5.89 -9.09
N TYR A 124 9.11 -6.54 -8.24
CA TYR A 124 9.16 -6.38 -6.80
C TYR A 124 10.52 -6.85 -6.24
N GLY A 125 11.00 -8.02 -6.66
CA GLY A 125 12.30 -8.54 -6.24
C GLY A 125 13.45 -7.60 -6.61
N MET A 126 13.44 -7.05 -7.83
CA MET A 126 14.41 -6.02 -8.24
C MET A 126 14.25 -4.73 -7.44
N ALA A 127 13.02 -4.25 -7.23
CA ALA A 127 12.75 -3.04 -6.45
C ALA A 127 13.31 -3.16 -5.03
N TYR A 128 13.12 -4.31 -4.39
CA TYR A 128 13.62 -4.59 -3.05
C TYR A 128 15.16 -4.67 -3.03
N LEU A 129 15.75 -5.40 -3.99
CA LEU A 129 17.21 -5.52 -4.13
C LEU A 129 17.89 -4.15 -4.31
N TYR A 130 17.28 -3.28 -5.11
CA TYR A 130 17.81 -1.96 -5.43
C TYR A 130 17.34 -0.85 -4.50
N GLN A 131 16.51 -1.16 -3.51
CA GLN A 131 15.91 -0.20 -2.55
C GLN A 131 15.11 0.91 -3.25
N SER A 132 14.42 0.56 -4.33
CA SER A 132 13.54 1.47 -5.07
C SER A 132 12.19 1.63 -4.35
N HIS A 133 12.12 2.61 -3.44
CA HIS A 133 10.88 2.89 -2.71
C HIS A 133 9.70 3.27 -3.62
N ALA A 134 9.97 3.96 -4.74
CA ALA A 134 8.94 4.36 -5.69
C ALA A 134 8.27 3.14 -6.34
N ILE A 135 9.05 2.14 -6.76
CA ILE A 135 8.52 0.92 -7.37
C ILE A 135 7.88 0.01 -6.35
N VAL A 136 8.43 -0.11 -5.14
CA VAL A 136 7.77 -0.86 -4.04
C VAL A 136 6.39 -0.29 -3.76
N LEU A 137 6.26 1.03 -3.66
CA LEU A 137 4.96 1.69 -3.46
C LEU A 137 3.99 1.42 -4.62
N GLN A 138 4.46 1.53 -5.87
CA GLN A 138 3.63 1.23 -7.03
C GLN A 138 3.20 -0.24 -7.09
N THR A 139 4.09 -1.17 -6.73
CA THR A 139 3.79 -2.60 -6.62
C THR A 139 2.71 -2.83 -5.57
N ARG A 140 2.81 -2.18 -4.42
CA ARG A 140 1.76 -2.25 -3.38
C ARG A 140 0.41 -1.76 -3.89
N ILE A 141 0.37 -0.60 -4.54
CA ILE A 141 -0.88 -0.05 -5.11
C ILE A 141 -1.45 -0.98 -6.18
N PHE A 142 -0.59 -1.56 -7.03
CA PHE A 142 -1.01 -2.52 -8.04
C PHE A 142 -1.62 -3.76 -7.39
N LEU A 143 -0.93 -4.37 -6.42
CA LEU A 143 -1.42 -5.53 -5.68
C LEU A 143 -2.69 -5.24 -4.87
N GLN A 144 -2.85 -4.04 -4.31
CA GLN A 144 -4.10 -3.63 -3.66
C GLN A 144 -5.30 -3.62 -4.61
N ARG A 145 -5.09 -3.27 -5.90
CA ARG A 145 -6.15 -3.30 -6.91
C ARG A 145 -6.52 -4.72 -7.34
N LEU A 146 -5.59 -5.66 -7.21
CA LEU A 146 -5.83 -7.07 -7.57
C LEU A 146 -6.62 -7.83 -6.49
N TYR A 147 -6.74 -7.29 -5.28
CA TYR A 147 -7.48 -7.92 -4.17
C TYR A 147 -8.96 -8.14 -4.47
N ILE A 148 -9.49 -7.44 -5.49
CA ILE A 148 -10.83 -7.64 -6.03
C ILE A 148 -11.00 -9.07 -6.57
N LYS A 149 -9.92 -9.72 -7.04
CA LYS A 149 -9.98 -11.02 -7.67
C LYS A 149 -9.38 -12.12 -6.78
N ALA A 150 -10.20 -13.07 -6.36
CA ALA A 150 -9.79 -14.16 -5.48
C ALA A 150 -8.78 -15.15 -6.10
N ASP A 151 -8.62 -15.18 -7.42
CA ASP A 151 -7.71 -16.10 -8.13
C ASP A 151 -6.23 -15.67 -8.09
N GLU A 152 -5.96 -14.42 -7.75
CA GLU A 152 -4.61 -13.84 -7.77
C GLU A 152 -3.93 -13.80 -6.38
N MET A 153 -4.48 -14.50 -5.36
CA MET A 153 -3.95 -14.51 -3.98
C MET A 153 -2.47 -14.91 -3.87
N HIS A 154 -1.99 -15.75 -4.77
CA HIS A 154 -0.60 -16.22 -4.77
C HIS A 154 0.41 -15.08 -4.98
N LEU A 155 0.01 -13.99 -5.63
CA LEU A 155 0.90 -12.84 -5.89
C LEU A 155 1.32 -12.12 -4.61
N TYR A 156 0.50 -12.14 -3.54
CA TYR A 156 0.89 -11.53 -2.27
C TYR A 156 2.05 -12.25 -1.59
N CYS A 157 2.30 -13.50 -1.96
CA CYS A 157 3.37 -14.29 -1.39
C CYS A 157 4.77 -13.84 -1.85
N ILE A 158 4.87 -12.84 -2.72
CA ILE A 158 6.15 -12.18 -3.06
C ILE A 158 6.53 -11.12 -2.02
N LEU A 159 5.55 -10.61 -1.26
CA LEU A 159 5.73 -9.46 -0.38
C LEU A 159 6.51 -9.81 0.88
N SER A 160 7.34 -8.87 1.32
CA SER A 160 7.89 -8.86 2.68
C SER A 160 6.76 -8.76 3.72
N PHE A 161 7.02 -9.22 4.95
CA PHE A 161 6.07 -9.10 6.06
C PHE A 161 5.58 -7.65 6.24
N LYS A 162 6.50 -6.68 6.23
CA LYS A 162 6.18 -5.26 6.42
C LYS A 162 5.26 -4.72 5.31
N ASP A 163 5.56 -5.03 4.06
CA ASP A 163 4.74 -4.59 2.94
C ASP A 163 3.37 -5.26 2.97
N PHE A 164 3.30 -6.55 3.28
CA PHE A 164 2.03 -7.24 3.38
C PHE A 164 1.17 -6.73 4.53
N LEU A 165 1.76 -6.56 5.72
CA LEU A 165 1.11 -5.95 6.88
C LEU A 165 0.55 -4.55 6.56
N SER A 166 1.33 -3.74 5.85
CA SER A 166 0.91 -2.39 5.46
C SER A 166 -0.25 -2.40 4.47
N ILE A 167 -0.35 -3.41 3.61
CA ILE A 167 -1.52 -3.62 2.76
C ILE A 167 -2.70 -4.02 3.63
N ILE A 168 -2.59 -5.05 4.48
CA ILE A 168 -3.69 -5.57 5.31
C ILE A 168 -4.32 -4.50 6.21
N LYS A 169 -3.49 -3.61 6.78
CA LYS A 169 -3.93 -2.49 7.61
C LYS A 169 -4.69 -1.40 6.86
N ASP A 170 -4.54 -1.33 5.54
CA ASP A 170 -5.12 -0.27 4.72
C ASP A 170 -6.65 -0.43 4.64
N ASP A 171 -7.38 0.56 5.13
CA ASP A 171 -8.85 0.60 5.06
C ASP A 171 -9.36 0.81 3.63
N CYS A 172 -8.47 1.09 2.68
CA CYS A 172 -8.79 1.30 1.27
C CYS A 172 -8.65 0.04 0.41
N ILE A 173 -8.31 -1.12 0.97
CA ILE A 173 -8.31 -2.36 0.16
C ILE A 173 -9.75 -2.67 -0.27
N GLN A 174 -9.92 -2.89 -1.58
CA GLN A 174 -11.19 -3.35 -2.15
C GLN A 174 -11.17 -4.88 -2.22
N VAL A 175 -11.91 -5.51 -1.32
CA VAL A 175 -12.12 -6.97 -1.27
C VAL A 175 -13.60 -7.29 -1.23
N GLU A 176 -14.01 -8.36 -1.90
CA GLU A 176 -15.39 -8.86 -1.84
C GLU A 176 -15.75 -9.40 -0.44
N SER A 177 -14.76 -9.95 0.27
CA SER A 177 -14.92 -10.52 1.61
C SER A 177 -13.59 -10.56 2.36
N GLU A 178 -13.64 -10.41 3.69
CA GLU A 178 -12.47 -10.65 4.55
C GLU A 178 -12.03 -12.12 4.54
N ASP A 179 -12.86 -13.05 4.05
CA ASP A 179 -12.44 -14.44 3.84
C ASP A 179 -11.25 -14.53 2.88
N ILE A 180 -11.23 -13.69 1.84
CA ILE A 180 -10.14 -13.60 0.86
C ILE A 180 -8.87 -13.13 1.57
N VAL A 181 -8.99 -12.09 2.39
CA VAL A 181 -7.87 -11.51 3.15
C VAL A 181 -7.26 -12.55 4.09
N LEU A 182 -8.09 -13.25 4.87
CA LEU A 182 -7.60 -14.27 5.80
C LEU A 182 -6.94 -15.43 5.05
N ARG A 183 -7.52 -15.93 3.95
CA ARG A 183 -6.90 -16.98 3.14
C ARG A 183 -5.56 -16.54 2.55
N SER A 184 -5.45 -15.30 2.05
CA SER A 184 -4.18 -14.73 1.59
C SER A 184 -3.12 -14.68 2.69
N ILE A 185 -3.51 -14.36 3.93
CA ILE A 185 -2.59 -14.36 5.08
C ILE A 185 -2.03 -15.77 5.34
N PHE A 186 -2.88 -16.79 5.32
CA PHE A 186 -2.45 -18.17 5.51
C PHE A 186 -1.56 -18.65 4.36
N LEU A 187 -1.95 -18.37 3.11
CA LEU A 187 -1.15 -18.73 1.93
C LEU A 187 0.24 -18.08 1.97
N TRP A 188 0.32 -16.80 2.34
CA TRP A 188 1.58 -16.11 2.53
C TRP A 188 2.44 -16.79 3.60
N ALA A 189 1.86 -17.09 4.77
CA ALA A 189 2.57 -17.73 5.88
C ALA A 189 3.06 -19.14 5.53
N GLU A 190 2.29 -19.93 4.78
CA GLU A 190 2.74 -21.24 4.27
C GLU A 190 3.95 -21.13 3.36
N LYS A 191 3.95 -20.13 2.45
CA LYS A 191 5.11 -19.91 1.57
C LYS A 191 6.35 -19.55 2.40
N GLN A 192 6.21 -18.73 3.44
CA GLN A 192 7.33 -18.38 4.32
C GLN A 192 7.85 -19.59 5.12
N GLU A 193 7.00 -20.52 5.56
CA GLU A 193 7.49 -21.77 6.19
C GLU A 193 8.22 -22.66 5.17
N SER A 194 7.72 -22.71 3.92
CA SER A 194 8.28 -23.57 2.87
C SER A 194 9.61 -23.07 2.31
N SER A 195 9.84 -21.76 2.32
CA SER A 195 11.06 -21.16 1.79
C SER A 195 12.28 -21.54 2.63
N GLY A 196 12.09 -22.05 3.86
CA GLY A 196 13.12 -22.69 4.69
C GLY A 196 14.34 -21.81 5.00
N ALA A 197 14.29 -20.54 4.60
CA ALA A 197 15.38 -19.59 4.68
C ALA A 197 15.26 -18.90 6.03
N SER A 198 15.85 -19.54 7.04
CA SER A 198 16.37 -18.87 8.23
C SER A 198 16.94 -17.51 7.82
N GLU A 199 16.31 -16.40 8.25
CA GLU A 199 16.69 -15.01 7.95
C GLU A 199 18.10 -14.62 8.43
N ASP A 200 18.90 -15.57 8.87
CA ASP A 200 20.23 -15.35 9.45
C ASP A 200 21.32 -15.03 8.41
N GLY A 201 21.02 -15.09 7.11
CA GLY A 201 22.05 -15.03 6.07
C GLY A 201 22.02 -13.84 5.10
N GLN A 202 20.87 -13.21 4.88
CA GLN A 202 20.72 -12.28 3.76
C GLN A 202 20.42 -10.87 4.27
N GLN A 203 21.33 -10.34 5.10
CA GLN A 203 21.47 -8.90 5.22
C GLN A 203 21.84 -8.35 3.84
N CYS A 204 20.84 -7.86 3.10
CA CYS A 204 21.07 -6.96 1.99
C CYS A 204 22.06 -5.88 2.45
N PRO A 205 23.11 -5.58 1.68
CA PRO A 205 24.09 -4.58 2.05
C PRO A 205 23.35 -3.28 2.35
N LYS A 206 23.32 -2.91 3.64
CA LYS A 206 22.68 -1.69 4.13
C LYS A 206 23.46 -0.51 3.54
N ARG A 207 23.09 -0.07 2.33
CA ARG A 207 23.43 1.27 1.88
C ARG A 207 22.88 2.22 2.94
N LYS A 208 23.76 2.99 3.57
CA LYS A 208 23.38 4.06 4.49
C LYS A 208 22.71 5.15 3.64
N VAL A 209 21.43 4.98 3.36
CA VAL A 209 20.62 6.05 2.80
C VAL A 209 20.12 6.87 3.98
N ASP A 210 20.60 8.10 4.09
CA ASP A 210 20.20 9.08 5.11
C ASP A 210 18.77 9.58 4.84
N CYS A 211 17.77 8.70 4.95
CA CYS A 211 16.37 9.10 4.97
C CYS A 211 15.95 9.41 6.42
N ASN A 212 16.33 10.59 6.91
CA ASN A 212 15.88 11.15 8.19
C ASN A 212 14.43 11.66 8.10
N VAL A 213 13.48 10.81 7.73
CA VAL A 213 12.04 11.10 7.89
C VAL A 213 11.51 10.22 9.01
N PRO A 214 11.38 10.73 10.25
CA PRO A 214 10.82 9.96 11.35
C PRO A 214 9.30 9.80 11.13
N CYS A 215 8.88 8.66 10.58
CA CYS A 215 7.49 8.21 10.60
C CYS A 215 7.12 7.84 12.05
N LYS A 216 6.68 8.83 12.82
CA LYS A 216 6.19 8.65 14.19
C LYS A 216 4.75 8.16 14.15
N GLU A 217 4.53 6.86 14.01
CA GLU A 217 3.28 6.15 14.40
C GLU A 217 3.33 4.64 14.09
N GLU A 218 4.52 4.03 14.09
CA GLU A 218 4.59 2.58 14.15
C GLU A 218 4.36 2.16 15.60
N ASN A 219 3.10 1.78 15.92
CA ASN A 219 2.78 0.97 17.10
C ASN A 219 3.89 -0.08 17.24
N GLU A 220 4.62 -0.05 18.37
CA GLU A 220 5.72 -0.96 18.68
C GLU A 220 5.26 -2.39 18.34
N LEU A 221 5.76 -2.91 17.21
CA LEU A 221 5.48 -4.28 16.82
C LEU A 221 6.03 -5.13 17.95
N ASN A 222 5.15 -5.89 18.62
CA ASN A 222 5.58 -6.74 19.71
C ASN A 222 6.45 -7.85 19.09
N GLU A 223 7.77 -7.70 19.21
CA GLU A 223 8.78 -8.60 18.64
C GLU A 223 8.59 -10.06 19.11
N ASN A 224 7.81 -10.29 20.17
CA ASN A 224 7.50 -11.62 20.69
C ASN A 224 6.32 -12.32 19.99
N THR A 225 5.56 -11.61 19.15
CA THR A 225 4.38 -12.17 18.47
C THR A 225 4.75 -12.68 17.09
N SER A 226 4.16 -13.80 16.69
CA SER A 226 4.41 -14.37 15.35
C SER A 226 3.92 -13.44 14.25
N GLU A 227 4.58 -13.47 13.08
CA GLU A 227 4.15 -12.67 11.92
C GLU A 227 2.70 -13.00 11.49
N LEU A 228 2.32 -14.29 11.54
CA LEU A 228 0.96 -14.74 11.24
C LEU A 228 -0.06 -14.07 12.19
N SER A 229 0.17 -14.10 13.50
CA SER A 229 -0.76 -13.49 14.46
C SER A 229 -0.83 -11.98 14.30
N GLN A 230 0.29 -11.31 13.98
CA GLN A 230 0.33 -9.88 13.70
C GLN A 230 -0.48 -9.52 12.45
N LEU A 231 -0.35 -10.27 11.36
CA LEU A 231 -1.15 -10.08 10.14
C LEU A 231 -2.64 -10.31 10.42
N LEU A 232 -2.99 -11.36 11.17
CA LEU A 232 -4.37 -11.62 11.55
C LEU A 232 -4.94 -10.47 12.38
N ARG A 233 -4.22 -9.98 13.40
CA ARG A 233 -4.67 -8.85 14.22
C ARG A 233 -4.80 -7.54 13.45
N ALA A 234 -4.02 -7.35 12.39
CA ALA A 234 -4.11 -6.20 11.52
C ALA A 234 -5.32 -6.25 10.57
N SER A 235 -5.82 -7.44 10.25
CA SER A 235 -6.98 -7.64 9.38
C SER A 235 -8.31 -7.30 10.08
N ARG A 236 -9.43 -7.35 9.34
CA ARG A 236 -10.78 -7.25 9.92
C ARG A 236 -11.38 -8.64 10.12
N TYR A 237 -10.64 -9.51 10.81
CA TYR A 237 -10.98 -10.93 10.96
C TYR A 237 -12.36 -11.20 11.59
N GLY A 238 -12.95 -10.23 12.30
CA GLY A 238 -14.31 -10.34 12.83
C GLY A 238 -15.40 -10.23 11.77
N LEU A 239 -15.08 -9.78 10.55
CA LEU A 239 -16.01 -9.73 9.43
C LEU A 239 -16.08 -11.05 8.65
N ALA A 240 -15.02 -11.86 8.67
CA ALA A 240 -14.96 -13.14 7.97
C ALA A 240 -16.12 -14.07 8.32
N SER A 241 -16.51 -14.94 7.39
CA SER A 241 -17.60 -15.90 7.57
C SER A 241 -17.25 -16.93 8.65
N ILE A 242 -18.28 -17.46 9.33
CA ILE A 242 -18.08 -18.48 10.35
C ILE A 242 -17.52 -19.79 9.75
N GLU A 243 -17.84 -20.07 8.49
CA GLU A 243 -17.33 -21.17 7.70
C GLU A 243 -15.82 -21.02 7.48
N CYS A 244 -15.37 -19.86 6.99
CA CYS A 244 -13.96 -19.55 6.79
C CYS A 244 -13.16 -19.64 8.10
N LEU A 245 -13.66 -19.01 9.17
CA LEU A 245 -13.00 -19.06 10.47
C LEU A 245 -12.87 -20.49 11.01
N ARG A 246 -13.91 -21.32 10.88
CA ARG A 246 -13.86 -22.73 11.29
C ARG A 246 -12.90 -23.56 10.45
N GLU A 247 -12.82 -23.30 9.15
CA GLU A 247 -11.83 -23.93 8.27
C GLU A 247 -10.40 -23.57 8.72
N LEU A 248 -10.10 -22.28 8.83
CA LEU A 248 -8.78 -21.78 9.23
C LEU A 248 -8.40 -22.21 10.65
N SER A 249 -9.36 -22.35 11.57
CA SER A 249 -9.10 -22.85 12.93
C SER A 249 -8.52 -24.27 12.98
N LYS A 250 -8.76 -25.07 11.94
CA LYS A 250 -8.24 -26.44 11.80
C LYS A 250 -6.90 -26.48 11.07
N HIS A 251 -6.50 -25.37 10.46
CA HIS A 251 -5.27 -25.26 9.69
C HIS A 251 -4.04 -25.54 10.55
N HIS A 252 -3.03 -26.19 9.97
CA HIS A 252 -1.84 -26.63 10.71
C HIS A 252 -1.05 -25.44 11.31
N LEU A 253 -1.03 -24.29 10.63
CA LEU A 253 -0.42 -23.06 11.15
C LEU A 253 -1.05 -22.60 12.47
N CYS A 254 -2.38 -22.67 12.63
CA CYS A 254 -3.04 -22.39 13.92
C CYS A 254 -2.74 -23.45 15.00
N GLN A 255 -2.35 -24.66 14.62
CA GLN A 255 -1.96 -25.68 15.61
C GLN A 255 -0.56 -25.37 16.17
N LYS A 256 0.34 -24.85 15.33
CA LYS A 256 1.69 -24.43 15.71
C LYS A 256 1.69 -23.10 16.47
N ASP A 257 0.91 -22.14 15.98
CA ASP A 257 0.86 -20.77 16.49
C ASP A 257 -0.36 -20.55 17.40
N LYS A 258 -0.09 -20.54 18.72
CA LYS A 258 -1.12 -20.34 19.75
C LYS A 258 -1.77 -18.96 19.66
N GLU A 259 -1.05 -17.93 19.27
CA GLU A 259 -1.58 -16.57 19.21
C GLU A 259 -2.53 -16.42 18.02
N ALA A 260 -2.14 -16.95 16.84
CA ALA A 260 -3.03 -17.01 15.68
C ALA A 260 -4.31 -17.80 15.99
N LYS A 261 -4.18 -18.94 16.69
CA LYS A 261 -5.34 -19.73 17.13
C LYS A 261 -6.28 -18.96 18.05
N LEU A 262 -5.72 -18.18 18.99
CA LEU A 262 -6.50 -17.34 19.89
C LEU A 262 -7.28 -16.28 19.11
N VAL A 263 -6.67 -15.61 18.13
CA VAL A 263 -7.34 -14.62 17.27
C VAL A 263 -8.51 -15.25 16.50
N ILE A 264 -8.32 -16.42 15.89
CA ILE A 264 -9.41 -17.11 15.17
C ILE A 264 -10.51 -17.57 16.13
N THR A 265 -10.15 -18.04 17.33
CA THR A 265 -11.13 -18.47 18.36
C THR A 265 -11.95 -17.29 18.87
N GLU A 266 -11.30 -16.15 19.10
CA GLU A 266 -11.94 -14.88 19.46
C GLU A 266 -12.96 -14.47 18.39
N ALA A 267 -12.58 -14.53 17.11
CA ALA A 267 -13.47 -14.26 15.98
C ALA A 267 -14.71 -15.17 15.96
N ILE A 268 -14.51 -16.47 16.17
CA ILE A 268 -15.58 -17.48 16.20
C ILE A 268 -16.55 -17.19 17.35
N ASN A 269 -16.01 -16.96 18.55
CA ASN A 269 -16.82 -16.65 19.73
C ASN A 269 -17.63 -15.37 19.51
N TYR A 270 -17.00 -14.33 18.96
CA TYR A 270 -17.68 -13.09 18.59
C TYR A 270 -18.84 -13.36 17.62
N LYS A 271 -18.66 -14.15 16.55
CA LYS A 271 -19.75 -14.47 15.61
C LYS A 271 -20.89 -15.25 16.26
N LEU A 272 -20.60 -16.13 17.21
CA LEU A 272 -21.61 -16.91 17.93
C LEU A 272 -22.38 -16.05 18.95
N ASP A 273 -21.73 -15.03 19.50
CA ASP A 273 -22.24 -14.21 20.60
C ASP A 273 -22.68 -12.78 20.18
N ARG A 274 -22.54 -12.43 18.89
CA ARG A 274 -22.78 -11.07 18.39
C ARG A 274 -24.16 -10.49 18.74
N ASN A 275 -25.15 -11.35 18.94
CA ASN A 275 -26.52 -10.94 19.26
C ASN A 275 -26.74 -10.66 20.76
N THR A 276 -25.79 -10.99 21.63
CA THR A 276 -26.01 -11.01 23.08
C THR A 276 -25.65 -9.68 23.74
N HIS A 277 -24.65 -8.95 23.21
CA HIS A 277 -24.07 -7.81 23.93
C HIS A 277 -24.05 -6.49 23.15
N GLY A 278 -24.40 -6.49 21.86
CA GLY A 278 -24.42 -5.28 21.02
C GLY A 278 -23.04 -4.60 20.85
N TYR A 279 -21.97 -5.23 21.36
CA TYR A 279 -20.61 -4.72 21.29
C TYR A 279 -19.99 -5.07 19.93
N TRP A 280 -19.43 -4.07 19.27
CA TRP A 280 -18.70 -4.21 18.02
C TRP A 280 -17.21 -3.95 18.27
N PRO A 281 -16.36 -4.98 18.27
CA PRO A 281 -14.93 -4.77 18.44
C PRO A 281 -14.32 -4.12 17.18
N PRO A 282 -13.19 -3.39 17.31
CA PRO A 282 -12.53 -2.73 16.17
C PRO A 282 -12.17 -3.66 15.00
N PHE A 283 -11.85 -4.93 15.28
CA PHE A 283 -11.55 -5.93 14.25
C PHE A 283 -12.78 -6.41 13.45
N ALA A 284 -13.98 -5.97 13.84
CA ALA A 284 -15.24 -6.22 13.15
C ALA A 284 -15.79 -4.94 12.49
N TYR A 285 -14.98 -3.88 12.37
CA TYR A 285 -15.35 -2.68 11.62
C TYR A 285 -15.16 -2.92 10.12
N PRO A 286 -16.14 -2.57 9.26
CA PRO A 286 -15.98 -2.64 7.83
C PRO A 286 -14.81 -1.75 7.34
N ARG A 287 -14.28 -2.08 6.17
CA ARG A 287 -13.37 -1.19 5.44
C ARG A 287 -14.14 0.00 4.88
N SER A 288 -13.44 1.07 4.52
CA SER A 288 -14.02 2.33 4.04
C SER A 288 -14.90 2.21 2.78
N PHE A 289 -14.85 1.08 2.09
CA PHE A 289 -15.60 0.79 0.86
C PHE A 289 -16.84 -0.10 1.08
N SER A 290 -17.22 -0.36 2.32
CA SER A 290 -18.43 -1.12 2.63
C SER A 290 -19.70 -0.28 2.41
N ASP A 291 -20.76 -0.90 1.90
CA ASP A 291 -22.11 -0.30 1.86
C ASP A 291 -22.80 -0.25 3.25
N ILE A 292 -22.10 -0.71 4.29
CA ILE A 292 -22.60 -0.77 5.67
C ILE A 292 -22.06 0.43 6.44
N GLU A 293 -22.95 1.17 7.07
CA GLU A 293 -22.60 2.28 7.96
C GLU A 293 -22.68 1.82 9.42
N LEU A 294 -21.56 1.93 10.14
CA LEU A 294 -21.57 1.73 11.59
C LEU A 294 -22.14 2.95 12.31
N VAL A 295 -23.18 2.71 13.12
CA VAL A 295 -23.79 3.71 13.99
C VAL A 295 -23.57 3.38 15.46
N GLY A 296 -22.96 4.32 16.18
CA GLY A 296 -22.93 4.31 17.64
C GLY A 296 -24.26 4.82 18.18
N VAL A 297 -24.87 4.10 19.12
CA VAL A 297 -26.18 4.44 19.70
C VAL A 297 -26.02 4.73 21.18
N LEU A 298 -26.44 5.93 21.60
CA LEU A 298 -26.58 6.33 22.99
C LEU A 298 -28.07 6.40 23.33
N ALA A 299 -28.52 5.55 24.25
CA ALA A 299 -29.89 5.52 24.74
C ALA A 299 -29.93 5.87 26.23
N ASP A 300 -30.74 6.86 26.57
CA ASP A 300 -31.14 7.23 27.93
C ASP A 300 -32.67 7.06 28.06
N ASN A 301 -33.22 7.20 29.26
CA ASN A 301 -34.64 6.99 29.56
C ASN A 301 -35.59 7.83 28.69
N ASN A 302 -35.13 8.98 28.18
CA ASN A 302 -35.95 9.92 27.41
C ASN A 302 -35.35 10.34 26.05
N GLN A 303 -34.16 9.86 25.70
CA GLN A 303 -33.50 10.23 24.45
C GLN A 303 -32.71 9.06 23.85
N VAL A 304 -32.89 8.84 22.55
CA VAL A 304 -31.94 8.08 21.73
C VAL A 304 -31.19 9.05 20.84
N SER A 305 -29.86 8.93 20.81
CA SER A 305 -28.99 9.67 19.90
C SER A 305 -28.09 8.68 19.17
N LEU A 306 -27.82 8.94 17.90
CA LEU A 306 -26.90 8.15 17.09
C LEU A 306 -25.75 9.00 16.55
N THR A 307 -24.61 8.39 16.32
CA THR A 307 -23.47 9.00 15.64
C THR A 307 -22.89 8.00 14.64
N TYR A 308 -22.37 8.48 13.52
CA TYR A 308 -21.71 7.62 12.53
C TYR A 308 -20.24 7.48 12.90
N LEU A 309 -19.76 6.25 13.00
CA LEU A 309 -18.38 5.98 13.45
C LEU A 309 -17.34 6.19 12.35
N GLU A 310 -17.73 6.14 11.08
CA GLU A 310 -16.80 6.10 9.94
C GLU A 310 -16.57 7.44 9.25
N THR A 311 -17.42 8.44 9.50
CA THR A 311 -17.24 9.74 8.85
C THR A 311 -16.24 10.57 9.63
N SER A 312 -15.08 10.85 9.04
CA SER A 312 -14.11 11.88 9.47
C SER A 312 -14.67 13.31 9.50
N LYS A 313 -15.98 13.47 9.34
CA LYS A 313 -16.72 14.72 9.47
C LYS A 313 -17.25 14.80 10.88
N ILE A 314 -17.01 15.96 11.51
CA ILE A 314 -17.50 16.41 12.82
C ILE A 314 -18.65 15.54 13.35
N GLU A 315 -18.38 14.83 14.45
CA GLU A 315 -19.32 13.97 15.17
C GLU A 315 -20.62 14.74 15.46
N THR A 316 -21.61 14.55 14.58
CA THR A 316 -22.93 15.14 14.76
C THR A 316 -23.83 14.04 15.27
N TRP A 317 -24.29 14.21 16.51
CA TRP A 317 -25.24 13.31 17.11
C TRP A 317 -26.63 13.59 16.53
N GLU A 318 -27.18 12.67 15.76
CA GLU A 318 -28.56 12.75 15.30
C GLU A 318 -29.48 12.23 16.41
N ARG A 319 -30.37 13.10 16.88
CA ARG A 319 -31.33 12.75 17.93
C ARG A 319 -32.59 12.17 17.32
N LEU A 320 -33.13 11.14 17.98
CA LEU A 320 -34.52 10.74 17.77
C LEU A 320 -35.41 11.99 17.92
N PRO A 321 -36.30 12.30 16.95
CA PRO A 321 -37.17 13.45 17.03
C PRO A 321 -37.96 13.43 18.34
N SER A 322 -38.01 14.58 19.03
CA SER A 322 -38.88 14.75 20.19
C SER A 322 -40.33 14.58 19.73
N CYS A 323 -41.00 13.55 20.25
CA CYS A 323 -42.43 13.38 20.10
C CYS A 323 -43.07 13.79 21.43
N PRO A 324 -44.07 14.68 21.45
CA PRO A 324 -44.75 15.09 22.68
C PRO A 324 -45.37 13.93 23.46
N LEU A 325 -45.63 12.81 22.77
CA LEU A 325 -46.20 11.60 23.34
C LEU A 325 -45.16 10.73 24.06
N HIS A 326 -43.85 10.97 23.87
CA HIS A 326 -42.80 10.19 24.53
C HIS A 326 -42.76 10.49 26.03
N THR A 327 -43.16 9.52 26.84
CA THR A 327 -42.87 9.54 28.28
C THR A 327 -41.57 8.81 28.59
N GLN A 328 -41.31 7.66 27.95
CA GLN A 328 -40.10 6.86 28.21
C GLN A 328 -39.71 5.99 26.99
N ILE A 329 -38.39 5.78 26.81
CA ILE A 329 -37.87 4.75 25.91
C ILE A 329 -37.92 3.40 26.63
N GLU A 330 -38.68 2.46 26.09
CA GLU A 330 -38.82 1.11 26.66
C GLU A 330 -37.75 0.17 26.16
N ASN A 331 -37.43 0.25 24.87
CA ASN A 331 -36.51 -0.67 24.23
C ASN A 331 -35.82 -0.03 23.03
N VAL A 332 -34.54 -0.39 22.86
CA VAL A 332 -33.74 -0.09 21.68
C VAL A 332 -33.20 -1.42 21.18
N THR A 333 -33.57 -1.80 19.96
CA THR A 333 -33.21 -3.11 19.41
C THR A 333 -32.81 -2.98 17.96
N VAL A 334 -32.01 -3.94 17.47
CA VAL A 334 -31.59 -4.02 16.07
C VAL A 334 -32.24 -5.25 15.46
N PHE A 335 -32.96 -5.05 14.36
CA PHE A 335 -33.58 -6.13 13.60
C PHE A 335 -33.35 -5.87 12.11
N ASP A 336 -32.92 -6.90 11.37
CA ASP A 336 -32.63 -6.79 9.93
C ASP A 336 -31.71 -5.60 9.55
N ASN A 337 -30.66 -5.37 10.35
CA ASN A 337 -29.72 -4.25 10.24
C ASN A 337 -30.35 -2.85 10.39
N GLU A 338 -31.53 -2.77 11.00
CA GLU A 338 -32.20 -1.51 11.27
C GLU A 338 -32.37 -1.29 12.77
N LEU A 339 -32.19 -0.05 13.20
CA LEU A 339 -32.33 0.34 14.58
C LEU A 339 -33.79 0.70 14.85
N TYR A 340 -34.43 -0.06 15.75
CA TYR A 340 -35.76 0.18 16.23
C TYR A 340 -35.72 0.77 17.63
N VAL A 341 -36.56 1.78 17.86
CA VAL A 341 -36.79 2.37 19.17
C VAL A 341 -38.27 2.24 19.49
N ILE A 342 -38.57 1.57 20.59
CA ILE A 342 -39.92 1.45 21.14
C ILE A 342 -40.03 2.43 22.29
N THR A 343 -40.96 3.35 22.18
CA THR A 343 -41.31 4.28 23.26
C THR A 343 -42.72 3.99 23.73
N SER A 344 -43.00 4.18 25.02
CA SER A 344 -44.36 4.16 25.52
C SER A 344 -44.89 5.57 25.73
N THR A 345 -46.20 5.65 25.58
CA THR A 345 -47.07 6.71 26.05
C THR A 345 -47.92 6.14 27.18
N ASP A 346 -48.76 6.96 27.82
CA ASP A 346 -49.68 6.47 28.87
C ASP A 346 -50.66 5.39 28.39
N ASN A 347 -50.95 5.30 27.08
CA ASN A 347 -51.98 4.42 26.53
C ASN A 347 -51.55 3.54 25.33
N GLU A 348 -50.43 3.86 24.68
CA GLU A 348 -49.99 3.26 23.40
C GLU A 348 -48.47 3.15 23.34
N SER A 349 -47.94 2.17 22.59
CA SER A 349 -46.52 2.08 22.25
C SER A 349 -46.27 2.64 20.85
N LEU A 350 -45.25 3.47 20.71
CA LEU A 350 -44.82 4.05 19.45
C LEU A 350 -43.53 3.36 19.00
N ILE A 351 -43.43 3.06 17.71
CA ILE A 351 -42.26 2.40 17.13
C ILE A 351 -41.63 3.34 16.11
N PHE A 352 -40.34 3.60 16.29
CA PHE A 352 -39.51 4.33 15.36
C PHE A 352 -38.47 3.40 14.76
N VAL A 353 -38.21 3.56 13.47
CA VAL A 353 -37.14 2.86 12.77
C VAL A 353 -36.18 3.88 12.18
N PHE A 354 -34.89 3.66 12.36
CA PHE A 354 -33.85 4.42 11.68
C PHE A 354 -33.45 3.71 10.40
N ARG A 355 -33.76 4.31 9.24
CA ARG A 355 -33.46 3.74 7.92
C ARG A 355 -33.09 4.86 6.95
N ASN A 356 -32.05 4.66 6.15
CA ASN A 356 -31.56 5.62 5.15
C ASN A 356 -31.27 7.00 5.79
N ARG A 357 -30.54 6.99 6.92
CA ARG A 357 -30.13 8.19 7.66
C ARG A 357 -31.30 9.08 8.14
N LYS A 358 -32.47 8.46 8.39
CA LYS A 358 -33.67 9.16 8.84
C LYS A 358 -34.47 8.31 9.81
N TRP A 359 -34.94 8.94 10.87
CA TRP A 359 -35.98 8.39 11.72
C TRP A 359 -37.32 8.39 11.00
N LYS A 360 -37.98 7.25 10.99
CA LYS A 360 -39.33 7.05 10.45
C LYS A 360 -40.22 6.48 11.54
N PHE A 361 -41.42 7.02 11.67
CA PHE A 361 -42.46 6.45 12.50
C PHE A 361 -43.05 5.23 11.78
N VAL A 362 -43.06 4.07 12.43
CA VAL A 362 -43.72 2.87 11.94
C VAL A 362 -45.13 2.89 12.50
N ILE A 363 -46.13 2.93 11.61
CA ILE A 363 -47.54 3.04 12.00
C ILE A 363 -47.91 1.91 12.96
N ASP A 364 -48.63 2.28 14.01
CA ASP A 364 -49.22 1.38 15.00
C ASP A 364 -50.03 0.27 14.29
N PRO A 365 -49.65 -1.01 14.45
CA PRO A 365 -50.34 -2.14 13.80
C PRO A 365 -51.78 -2.36 14.30
N SER A 366 -52.30 -1.53 15.22
CA SER A 366 -53.65 -1.64 15.76
C SER A 366 -54.78 -1.01 14.92
N LYS A 367 -54.53 -0.64 13.66
CA LYS A 367 -55.57 -0.18 12.70
C LYS A 367 -55.69 -1.00 11.43
#